data_AF-A0A1H5JFH7-F1
#
_entry.id   AF-A0A1H5JFH7-F1
#
_cell.length_a   1.000
_cell.length_b   1.000
_cell.length_c   1.000
_cell.angle_alpha   90.00
_cell.angle_beta   90.00
_cell.angle_gamma   90.00
#
_symmetry.space_group_name_H-M   'P 1'
#
loop_
_entity.id
_entity.type
_entity.pdbx_description
1 polymer ?
#
loop_
_entity_poly.entity_id
_entity_poly.type
_entity_poly.pdbx_seq_one_letter_code
_entity_poly.pdbx_strand_id
1 'polypeptide(L)'
;MQTRDYDCYIYIASTMGFRQLNDNGDTIFIDKETDGYCNMYANNIAVSFLHSMNKKQINAIHYFENNHPKIFEVLVNHLSNQFKLPKDELGFKCINILDLFIDDFSIVEYIFIKANKEKIKVKMFKSIIVNEQVKKGFLKNQLSN
;
A
#
# COMPACT_ATOMS: atom_id res chain seq x y z
N MET A 1 0.54 26.11 -6.84
CA MET A 1 0.10 24.81 -6.30
C MET A 1 0.63 24.77 -4.87
N GLN A 2 -0.24 24.87 -3.87
CA GLN A 2 0.17 24.85 -2.46
C GLN A 2 0.70 23.43 -2.18
N THR A 3 1.95 23.31 -1.74
CA THR A 3 2.54 22.06 -1.26
C THR A 3 1.77 21.65 -0.02
N ARG A 4 0.89 20.65 -0.15
CA ARG A 4 0.30 19.98 1.00
C ARG A 4 1.45 19.25 1.70
N ASP A 5 1.67 19.54 2.97
CA ASP A 5 2.63 18.79 3.77
C ASP A 5 2.03 17.40 4.04
N TYR A 6 2.77 16.34 3.70
CA TYR A 6 2.35 14.96 3.90
C TYR A 6 3.07 14.38 5.11
N ASP A 7 2.31 13.84 6.05
CA ASP A 7 2.86 13.11 7.18
C ASP A 7 3.49 11.79 6.72
N CYS A 8 4.60 11.39 7.35
CA CYS A 8 5.18 10.07 7.12
C CYS A 8 4.28 8.94 7.64
N TYR A 9 3.43 9.23 8.63
CA TYR A 9 2.44 8.31 9.19
C TYR A 9 1.04 8.74 8.80
N ILE A 10 0.24 7.80 8.32
CA ILE A 10 -1.15 8.04 7.93
C ILE A 10 -2.06 7.08 8.68
N TYR A 11 -3.20 7.60 9.13
CA TYR A 11 -4.25 6.77 9.71
C TYR A 11 -5.05 6.05 8.63
N ILE A 12 -5.20 4.74 8.77
CA ILE A 12 -5.95 3.86 7.87
C ILE A 12 -6.79 2.92 8.73
N ALA A 13 -8.03 3.28 9.02
CA ALA A 13 -8.92 2.41 9.82
C ALA A 13 -9.04 0.98 9.26
N SER A 14 -8.91 0.80 7.95
CA SER A 14 -9.01 -0.51 7.28
C SER A 14 -7.87 -1.48 7.64
N THR A 15 -6.77 -0.99 8.21
CA THR A 15 -5.68 -1.82 8.71
C THR A 15 -5.97 -2.39 10.09
N MET A 16 -6.98 -1.89 10.83
CA MET A 16 -7.37 -2.50 12.10
C MET A 16 -7.67 -4.00 11.94
N GLY A 17 -7.24 -4.79 12.92
CA GLY A 17 -7.20 -6.25 12.87
C GLY A 17 -5.91 -6.85 12.30
N PHE A 18 -5.12 -6.12 11.50
CA PHE A 18 -3.77 -6.58 11.14
C PHE A 18 -2.85 -6.56 12.37
N ARG A 19 -1.80 -7.39 12.39
CA ARG A 19 -0.84 -7.41 13.50
C ARG A 19 0.03 -6.16 13.55
N GLN A 20 0.22 -5.63 14.75
CA GLN A 20 1.12 -4.50 14.99
C GLN A 20 2.56 -4.92 14.67
N LEU A 21 3.34 -4.00 14.12
CA LEU A 21 4.78 -4.18 13.97
C LEU A 21 5.55 -3.58 15.14
N ASN A 22 6.74 -4.10 15.41
CA ASN A 22 7.72 -3.41 16.25
C ASN A 22 8.14 -2.07 15.64
N ASP A 23 8.86 -1.27 16.43
CA ASP A 23 9.30 0.07 16.01
C ASP A 23 10.20 0.04 14.76
N ASN A 24 10.91 -1.07 14.52
CA ASN A 24 11.72 -1.28 13.33
C ASN A 24 10.90 -1.66 12.08
N GLY A 25 9.61 -1.98 12.25
CA GLY A 25 8.71 -2.40 11.18
C GLY A 25 9.12 -3.72 10.52
N ASP A 26 9.84 -4.59 11.23
CA ASP A 26 10.43 -5.83 10.68
C ASP A 26 9.94 -7.11 11.37
N THR A 27 9.23 -6.97 12.48
CA THR A 27 8.70 -8.07 13.27
C THR A 27 7.27 -7.78 13.67
N ILE A 28 6.38 -8.77 13.61
CA ILE A 28 4.99 -8.64 14.06
C ILE A 28 4.89 -8.95 15.58
N PHE A 29 4.01 -8.24 16.28
CA PHE A 29 3.54 -8.63 17.61
C PHE A 29 2.24 -9.42 17.43
N ILE A 30 2.31 -10.74 17.62
CA ILE A 30 1.18 -11.63 17.31
C ILE A 30 -0.05 -11.36 18.19
N ASP A 31 0.16 -10.87 19.41
CA ASP A 31 -0.90 -10.60 20.38
C ASP A 31 -1.41 -9.15 20.35
N LYS A 32 -0.96 -8.34 19.38
CA LYS A 32 -1.33 -6.92 19.28
C LYS A 32 -1.82 -6.60 17.88
N GLU A 33 -3.00 -6.00 17.81
CA GLU A 33 -3.50 -5.39 16.57
C GLU A 33 -2.87 -4.02 16.35
N THR A 34 -2.84 -3.60 15.09
CA THR A 34 -2.42 -2.25 14.73
C THR A 34 -3.36 -1.19 15.30
N ASP A 35 -2.78 -0.05 15.64
CA ASP A 35 -3.50 1.18 16.01
C ASP A 35 -4.14 1.92 14.81
N GLY A 36 -3.97 1.37 13.60
CA GLY A 36 -4.49 1.94 12.37
C GLY A 36 -3.48 2.80 11.62
N TYR A 37 -2.30 3.11 12.16
CA TYR A 37 -1.33 3.96 11.49
C TYR A 37 -0.33 3.15 10.67
N CYS A 38 0.06 3.68 9.50
CA CYS A 38 1.16 3.11 8.72
C CYS A 38 2.05 4.18 8.12
N ASN A 39 3.24 3.78 7.68
CA ASN A 39 4.14 4.67 6.96
C ASN A 39 3.75 4.81 5.48
N MET A 40 3.91 6.02 4.93
CA MET A 40 3.81 6.30 3.49
C MET A 40 5.16 6.73 2.92
N TYR A 41 5.54 6.11 1.80
CA TYR A 41 6.75 6.43 1.05
C TYR A 41 6.40 6.75 -0.40
N ALA A 42 7.19 7.60 -1.05
CA ALA A 42 7.26 7.66 -2.51
C ALA A 42 8.67 7.31 -2.97
N ASN A 43 8.77 6.28 -3.81
CA ASN A 43 10.02 5.71 -4.29
C ASN A 43 11.02 5.41 -3.15
N ASN A 44 10.53 4.80 -2.07
CA ASN A 44 11.26 4.46 -0.84
C ASN A 44 11.75 5.66 0.00
N ILE A 45 11.36 6.89 -0.32
CA ILE A 45 11.63 8.07 0.51
C ILE A 45 10.34 8.41 1.27
N ALA A 46 10.42 8.60 2.58
CA ALA A 46 9.23 8.95 3.35
C ALA A 46 8.66 10.28 2.83
N VAL A 47 7.34 10.37 2.70
CA VAL A 47 6.71 11.52 2.03
C VAL A 47 6.98 12.85 2.74
N SER A 48 7.22 12.83 4.05
CA SER A 48 7.62 13.99 4.85
C SER A 48 9.02 14.54 4.54
N PHE A 49 9.88 13.75 3.87
CA PHE A 49 11.23 14.18 3.47
C PHE A 49 11.30 14.59 1.99
N LEU A 50 10.19 14.51 1.24
CA LEU A 50 10.19 14.86 -0.17
C LEU A 50 10.08 16.36 -0.37
N HIS A 51 11.07 16.94 -1.06
CA HIS A 51 11.02 18.35 -1.47
C HIS A 51 10.04 18.60 -2.62
N SER A 52 9.72 17.57 -3.40
CA SER A 52 8.70 17.63 -4.44
C SER A 52 8.22 16.23 -4.80
N MET A 53 6.97 16.14 -5.27
CA MET A 53 6.40 14.93 -5.86
C MET A 53 5.85 15.25 -7.24
N ASN A 54 5.94 14.29 -8.16
CA ASN A 54 5.36 14.47 -9.47
C ASN A 54 3.83 14.34 -9.41
N LYS A 55 3.13 14.89 -10.41
CA LYS A 55 1.66 14.89 -10.47
C LYS A 55 1.06 13.47 -10.36
N LYS A 56 1.71 12.45 -10.92
CA LYS A 56 1.22 11.06 -10.92
C LYS A 56 1.29 10.42 -9.54
N GLN A 57 2.33 10.74 -8.77
CA GLN A 57 2.48 10.33 -7.38
C GLN A 57 1.42 11.01 -6.49
N ILE A 58 1.24 12.33 -6.65
CA ILE A 58 0.21 13.09 -5.93
C ILE A 58 -1.20 12.52 -6.22
N ASN A 59 -1.48 12.24 -7.49
CA ASN A 59 -2.74 11.60 -7.88
C ASN A 59 -2.94 10.25 -7.18
N ALA A 60 -1.92 9.40 -7.16
CA ALA A 60 -1.97 8.10 -6.49
C ALA A 60 -2.22 8.23 -4.97
N ILE A 61 -1.57 9.18 -4.30
CA ILE A 61 -1.82 9.49 -2.87
C ILE A 61 -3.27 9.87 -2.66
N HIS A 62 -3.77 10.87 -3.41
CA HIS A 62 -5.14 11.34 -3.24
C HIS A 62 -6.17 10.24 -3.53
N TYR A 63 -5.92 9.39 -4.52
CA TYR A 63 -6.80 8.24 -4.75
C TYR A 63 -6.78 7.27 -3.58
N PHE A 64 -5.59 6.96 -3.05
CA PHE A 64 -5.45 6.11 -1.87
C PHE A 64 -6.20 6.70 -0.67
N GLU A 65 -5.97 7.97 -0.32
CA GLU A 65 -6.63 8.66 0.80
C GLU A 65 -8.16 8.60 0.70
N ASN A 66 -8.70 8.79 -0.51
CA ASN A 66 -10.14 8.80 -0.73
C ASN A 66 -10.76 7.40 -0.86
N ASN A 67 -9.97 6.33 -1.03
CA ASN A 67 -10.46 5.00 -1.39
C ASN A 67 -9.84 3.86 -0.57
N HIS A 68 -9.13 4.15 0.52
CA HIS A 68 -8.45 3.12 1.32
C HIS A 68 -9.38 1.98 1.77
N PRO A 69 -10.69 2.17 2.10
CA PRO A 69 -11.55 1.04 2.47
C PRO A 69 -11.68 0.00 1.36
N LYS A 70 -11.96 0.47 0.13
CA LYS A 70 -12.08 -0.39 -1.06
C LYS A 70 -10.74 -1.03 -1.43
N ILE A 71 -9.64 -0.28 -1.33
CA ILE A 71 -8.30 -0.80 -1.60
C ILE A 71 -7.99 -1.96 -0.65
N PHE A 72 -8.26 -1.79 0.64
CA PHE A 72 -7.99 -2.83 1.63
C PHE A 72 -8.93 -4.02 1.52
N GLU A 73 -10.19 -3.83 1.12
CA GLU A 73 -11.08 -4.93 0.77
C GLU A 73 -10.46 -5.80 -0.35
N VAL A 74 -9.97 -5.18 -1.43
CA VAL A 74 -9.31 -5.88 -2.54
C VAL A 74 -8.04 -6.58 -2.08
N LEU A 75 -7.21 -5.91 -1.26
CA LEU A 75 -5.97 -6.50 -0.71
C LEU A 75 -6.27 -7.72 0.15
N VAL A 76 -7.24 -7.63 1.08
CA VAL A 76 -7.63 -8.75 1.94
C VAL A 76 -8.16 -9.90 1.10
N ASN A 77 -9.06 -9.65 0.15
CA ASN A 77 -9.59 -10.68 -0.74
C ASN A 77 -8.48 -11.39 -1.53
N HIS A 78 -7.46 -10.64 -1.99
CA HIS A 78 -6.32 -11.23 -2.68
C HIS A 78 -5.45 -12.08 -1.76
N LEU A 79 -5.14 -11.58 -0.56
CA LEU A 79 -4.31 -12.26 0.43
C LEU A 79 -5.00 -13.52 0.97
N SER A 80 -6.34 -13.55 1.04
CA SER A 80 -7.10 -14.74 1.46
C SER A 80 -6.93 -15.96 0.54
N ASN A 81 -6.35 -15.79 -0.66
CA ASN A 81 -5.97 -16.93 -1.50
C ASN A 81 -4.69 -17.65 -1.01
N GLN A 82 -3.91 -17.01 -0.13
CA GLN A 82 -2.63 -17.51 0.37
C GLN A 82 -2.63 -17.71 1.89
N PHE A 83 -3.49 -16.98 2.62
CA PHE A 83 -3.58 -17.03 4.08
C PHE A 83 -5.02 -17.32 4.50
N LYS A 84 -5.18 -18.08 5.58
CA LYS A 84 -6.52 -18.43 6.07
C LYS A 84 -7.19 -17.22 6.71
N LEU A 85 -6.41 -16.45 7.48
CA LEU A 85 -6.84 -15.22 8.14
C LEU A 85 -5.74 -14.16 7.97
N PRO A 86 -5.66 -13.49 6.80
CA PRO A 86 -4.56 -12.57 6.50
C PRO A 86 -4.30 -11.51 7.57
N LYS A 87 -5.36 -10.98 8.19
CA LYS A 87 -5.25 -9.97 9.26
C LYS A 87 -4.56 -10.53 10.52
N ASP A 88 -4.85 -11.77 10.88
CA ASP A 88 -4.27 -12.40 12.06
C ASP A 88 -2.83 -12.88 11.85
N GLU A 89 -2.43 -13.05 10.60
CA GLU A 89 -1.14 -13.65 10.22
C GLU A 89 -0.11 -12.60 9.76
N LEU A 90 -0.57 -11.41 9.35
CA LEU A 90 0.26 -10.39 8.71
C LEU A 90 0.24 -9.08 9.50
N GLY A 91 1.40 -8.43 9.55
CA GLY A 91 1.50 -7.03 9.94
C GLY A 91 1.61 -6.13 8.71
N PHE A 92 0.81 -5.07 8.68
CA PHE A 92 0.87 -4.10 7.60
C PHE A 92 1.99 -3.09 7.85
N LYS A 93 2.98 -3.04 6.96
CA LYS A 93 4.20 -2.25 7.17
C LYS A 93 4.09 -0.84 6.64
N CYS A 94 3.80 -0.72 5.35
CA CYS A 94 3.77 0.56 4.68
C CYS A 94 3.14 0.47 3.30
N ILE A 95 2.88 1.65 2.76
CA ILE A 95 2.64 1.87 1.34
C ILE A 95 3.84 2.58 0.71
N ASN A 96 4.12 2.26 -0.54
CA ASN A 96 5.18 2.88 -1.32
C ASN A 96 4.67 3.23 -2.72
N ILE A 97 4.60 4.52 -3.03
CA ILE A 97 4.18 5.02 -4.34
C ILE A 97 5.37 4.91 -5.28
N LEU A 98 5.29 4.01 -6.25
CA LEU A 98 6.40 3.70 -7.14
C LEU A 98 6.55 4.76 -8.23
N ASP A 99 7.77 4.92 -8.73
CA ASP A 99 8.03 5.64 -9.99
C ASP A 99 7.74 4.74 -11.22
N LEU A 100 6.57 4.11 -11.20
CA LEU A 100 6.02 3.30 -12.26
C LEU A 100 4.56 3.71 -12.41
N PHE A 101 4.14 4.07 -13.62
CA PHE A 101 2.84 4.69 -13.83
C PHE A 101 2.13 4.16 -15.07
N ILE A 102 0.80 4.26 -15.02
CA ILE A 102 -0.11 3.98 -16.12
C ILE A 102 -0.96 5.25 -16.26
N ASP A 103 -0.94 5.82 -17.45
CA ASP A 103 -1.55 7.13 -17.72
C ASP A 103 -1.05 8.21 -16.74
N ASP A 104 -1.97 8.79 -15.95
CA ASP A 104 -1.71 9.88 -15.01
C ASP A 104 -1.60 9.43 -13.53
N PHE A 105 -1.40 8.12 -13.30
CA PHE A 105 -1.36 7.54 -11.96
C PHE A 105 -0.16 6.61 -11.74
N SER A 106 0.53 6.79 -10.61
CA SER A 106 1.54 5.86 -10.12
C SER A 106 0.92 4.56 -9.58
N ILE A 107 1.63 3.45 -9.77
CA ILE A 107 1.39 2.19 -9.07
C ILE A 107 1.81 2.34 -7.61
N VAL A 108 1.03 1.75 -6.70
CA VAL A 108 1.30 1.73 -5.26
C VAL A 108 1.64 0.31 -4.85
N GLU A 109 2.75 0.13 -4.14
CA GLU A 109 3.16 -1.12 -3.52
C GLU A 109 2.75 -1.12 -2.05
N TYR A 110 2.00 -2.13 -1.64
CA TYR A 110 1.60 -2.39 -0.26
C TYR A 110 2.49 -3.50 0.29
N ILE A 111 3.12 -3.24 1.44
CA ILE A 111 4.08 -4.15 2.04
C ILE A 111 3.52 -4.70 3.34
N PHE A 112 3.50 -6.02 3.45
CA PHE A 112 3.13 -6.77 4.65
C PHE A 112 4.32 -7.61 5.13
N ILE A 113 4.30 -7.95 6.42
CA ILE A 113 5.33 -8.76 7.09
C ILE A 113 4.65 -9.96 7.75
N LYS A 114 5.25 -11.14 7.59
CA LYS A 114 4.86 -12.37 8.31
C LYS A 114 5.63 -12.53 9.63
N ALA A 115 5.20 -13.46 10.47
CA ALA A 115 5.90 -13.82 11.71
C ALA A 115 7.37 -14.26 11.49
N ASN A 116 7.66 -14.90 10.35
CA ASN A 116 9.01 -15.32 9.97
C ASN A 116 9.85 -14.20 9.32
N LYS A 117 9.38 -12.94 9.36
CA LYS A 117 10.00 -11.75 8.75
C LYS A 117 10.01 -11.70 7.21
N GLU A 118 9.33 -12.63 6.57
CA GLU A 118 9.13 -12.58 5.12
C GLU A 118 8.26 -11.37 4.73
N LYS A 119 8.68 -10.68 3.68
CA LYS A 119 7.96 -9.54 3.10
C LYS A 119 7.02 -10.00 2.00
N ILE A 120 5.76 -9.64 2.11
CA ILE A 120 4.78 -9.79 1.04
C ILE A 120 4.57 -8.42 0.41
N LYS A 121 4.65 -8.35 -0.92
CA LYS A 121 4.46 -7.11 -1.67
C LYS A 121 3.31 -7.28 -2.63
N VAL A 122 2.33 -6.39 -2.55
CA VAL A 122 1.21 -6.35 -3.49
C VAL A 122 1.25 -5.02 -4.22
N LYS A 123 1.40 -5.05 -5.55
CA LYS A 123 1.37 -3.86 -6.38
C LYS A 123 -0.05 -3.63 -6.89
N MET A 124 -0.50 -2.38 -6.83
CA MET A 124 -1.83 -2.02 -7.32
C MET A 124 -1.79 -0.75 -8.18
N PHE A 125 -2.63 -0.74 -9.20
CA PHE A 125 -3.06 0.46 -9.89
C PHE A 125 -4.47 0.79 -9.43
N LYS A 126 -4.65 1.89 -8.70
CA LYS A 126 -5.92 2.20 -8.03
C LYS A 126 -6.38 1.01 -7.16
N SER A 127 -7.58 0.46 -7.41
CA SER A 127 -8.10 -0.72 -6.71
C SER A 127 -7.91 -2.04 -7.50
N ILE A 128 -6.93 -2.10 -8.41
CA ILE A 128 -6.67 -3.26 -9.27
C ILE A 128 -5.27 -3.79 -8.97
N ILE A 129 -5.15 -5.10 -8.76
CA ILE A 129 -3.85 -5.75 -8.51
C ILE A 129 -3.07 -5.91 -9.82
N VAL A 130 -1.79 -5.53 -9.76
CA VAL A 130 -0.87 -5.61 -10.89
C VAL A 130 0.12 -6.75 -10.62
N ASN A 131 -0.04 -7.84 -11.34
CA ASN A 131 0.93 -8.95 -11.31
C ASN A 131 2.17 -8.56 -12.13
N GLU A 132 3.36 -9.03 -11.74
CA GLU A 132 4.63 -8.66 -12.41
C GLU A 132 4.72 -9.08 -13.90
N GLN A 133 3.75 -9.87 -14.40
CA GLN A 133 3.62 -10.24 -15.81
C GLN A 133 3.02 -9.15 -16.71
N VAL A 134 2.68 -7.98 -16.17
CA VAL A 134 2.08 -6.90 -16.96
C VAL A 134 3.14 -6.16 -17.77
N LYS A 135 3.48 -6.74 -18.94
CA LYS A 135 4.04 -5.98 -20.06
C LYS A 135 2.99 -4.94 -20.51
N LYS A 136 3.48 -3.75 -20.93
CA LYS A 136 2.76 -2.51 -21.33
C LYS A 136 1.44 -2.64 -22.13
N GLY A 137 1.06 -3.82 -22.64
CA GLY A 137 -0.16 -4.05 -23.40
C GLY A 137 -1.38 -4.57 -22.62
N PHE A 138 -1.22 -5.21 -21.45
CA PHE A 138 -2.34 -5.95 -20.82
C PHE A 138 -3.33 -5.07 -20.02
N LEU A 139 -2.87 -3.94 -19.47
CA LEU A 139 -3.72 -3.03 -18.69
C LEU A 139 -4.78 -2.29 -19.51
N LYS A 140 -4.55 -2.08 -20.81
CA LYS A 140 -5.57 -1.50 -21.69
C LYS A 140 -6.83 -2.38 -21.74
N ASN A 141 -6.68 -3.70 -21.71
CA ASN A 141 -7.82 -4.62 -21.83
C ASN A 141 -8.64 -4.79 -20.55
N GLN A 142 -8.09 -4.47 -19.37
CA GLN A 142 -8.85 -4.52 -18.11
C GLN A 142 -9.49 -3.18 -17.72
N LEU A 143 -9.10 -2.08 -18.36
CA LEU A 143 -9.67 -0.74 -18.14
C LEU A 143 -10.68 -0.32 -19.22
N SER A 144 -10.95 -1.18 -20.20
CA SER A 144 -11.84 -0.91 -21.34
C SER A 144 -13.17 -1.70 -21.30
N ASN A 145 -13.48 -2.38 -20.20
CA ASN A 145 -14.75 -3.07 -19.98
C ASN A 145 -15.54 -2.42 -18.84
#